data_AF-A0A9E5TAA0-F1
#
_entry.id   AF-A0A9E5TAA0-F1
#
_cell.length_a   1.000
_cell.length_b   1.000
_cell.length_c   1.000
_cell.angle_alpha   90.00
_cell.angle_beta   90.00
_cell.angle_gamma   90.00
#
_symmetry.space_group_name_H-M   'P 1'
#
loop_
_entity.id
_entity.type
_entity.pdbx_description
1 polymer ?
#
loop_
_entity_poly.entity_id
_entity_poly.type
_entity_poly.pdbx_seq_one_letter_code
_entity_poly.pdbx_strand_id
1 'polypeptide(L)'
;MARRPLHIVSLSIAAMFIAQASLQASQLPYTWVFVSDMHCAHCAKKISTKLETVSGVAKVQCDVEKGFAVLTPKSGVSLSPRAVWEAVEAVEFKPVKLQGPSGTFKAKPDR
;
A
#
# COMPACT_ATOMS: atom_id res chain seq x y z
N MET A 1 60.93 34.47 -18.68
CA MET A 1 59.91 35.26 -19.41
C MET A 1 59.33 34.35 -20.51
N ALA A 2 58.38 33.48 -20.17
CA ALA A 2 56.94 33.70 -20.29
C ALA A 2 56.43 33.70 -21.75
N ARG A 3 55.95 32.54 -22.22
CA ARG A 3 54.75 32.39 -23.08
C ARG A 3 54.10 31.04 -22.79
N ARG A 4 52.88 31.06 -22.25
CA ARG A 4 51.98 29.89 -22.10
C ARG A 4 51.06 29.82 -23.32
N PRO A 5 50.71 28.61 -23.77
CA PRO A 5 49.33 28.31 -24.18
C PRO A 5 48.86 27.06 -23.40
N LEU A 6 47.94 27.15 -22.44
CA LEU A 6 46.48 27.20 -22.64
C LEU A 6 45.94 26.16 -23.65
N HIS A 7 45.97 24.89 -23.27
CA HIS A 7 45.06 23.84 -23.74
C HIS A 7 44.67 23.03 -22.48
N ILE A 8 43.61 23.36 -21.76
CA ILE A 8 42.25 22.81 -21.95
C ILE A 8 42.31 21.32 -22.31
N VAL A 9 42.68 20.46 -21.35
CA VAL A 9 42.24 19.07 -21.36
C VAL A 9 40.88 19.05 -20.66
N SER A 10 39.89 19.55 -21.40
CA SER A 10 38.48 19.23 -21.18
C SER A 10 38.28 17.83 -21.75
N LEU A 11 38.30 16.82 -20.90
CA LEU A 11 37.84 15.48 -21.27
C LEU A 11 36.66 15.11 -20.38
N SER A 12 35.56 15.79 -20.68
CA SER A 12 34.18 15.28 -20.66
C SER A 12 34.10 13.79 -20.33
N ILE A 13 33.87 13.45 -19.06
CA ILE A 13 33.27 12.16 -18.71
C ILE A 13 31.82 12.26 -19.15
N ALA A 14 31.61 11.88 -20.42
CA ALA A 14 30.32 11.75 -21.04
C ALA A 14 29.49 10.74 -20.25
N ALA A 15 28.45 11.25 -19.59
CA ALA A 15 27.12 10.66 -19.52
C ALA A 15 27.04 9.12 -19.54
N MET A 16 27.40 8.47 -18.43
CA MET A 16 26.72 7.24 -18.05
C MET A 16 25.43 7.61 -17.31
N PHE A 17 24.43 8.07 -18.08
CA PHE A 17 23.03 8.02 -17.66
C PHE A 17 22.64 6.55 -17.65
N ILE A 18 22.88 5.88 -16.52
CA ILE A 18 22.29 4.57 -16.26
C ILE A 18 20.78 4.79 -16.37
N ALA A 19 20.17 4.16 -17.38
CA ALA A 19 18.74 4.11 -17.57
C ALA A 19 18.10 3.49 -16.32
N GLN A 20 17.72 4.34 -15.37
CA GLN A 20 16.81 3.96 -14.30
C GLN A 20 15.42 3.83 -14.94
N ALA A 21 15.23 2.77 -15.71
CA ALA A 21 13.91 2.21 -15.90
C ALA A 21 13.49 1.64 -14.55
N SER A 22 12.97 2.51 -13.69
CA SER A 22 12.27 2.10 -12.49
C SER A 22 11.17 1.15 -12.94
N LEU A 23 11.39 -0.15 -12.73
CA LEU A 23 10.34 -1.14 -12.66
C LEU A 23 9.45 -0.69 -11.51
N GLN A 24 8.51 0.20 -11.80
CA GLN A 24 7.42 0.53 -10.90
C GLN A 24 6.63 -0.77 -10.79
N ALA A 25 7.02 -1.61 -9.83
CA ALA A 25 6.31 -2.82 -9.49
C ALA A 25 4.86 -2.39 -9.27
N SER A 26 4.00 -2.87 -10.16
CA SER A 26 2.56 -2.64 -10.17
C SER A 26 2.04 -2.59 -8.74
N GLN A 27 1.83 -1.37 -8.23
CA GLN A 27 1.20 -1.15 -6.95
C GLN A 27 -0.28 -1.38 -7.18
N LEU A 28 -0.65 -2.65 -7.33
CA LEU A 28 -2.04 -3.04 -7.36
C LEU A 28 -2.69 -2.36 -6.15
N PRO A 29 -3.82 -1.67 -6.34
CA PRO A 29 -4.38 -0.81 -5.30
C PRO A 29 -5.07 -1.65 -4.20
N TYR A 30 -4.60 -2.88 -3.96
CA TYR A 30 -5.13 -3.76 -2.94
C TYR A 30 -4.67 -3.30 -1.56
N THR A 31 -5.61 -3.37 -0.62
CA THR A 31 -5.33 -3.15 0.79
C THR A 31 -5.60 -4.45 1.53
N TRP A 32 -4.61 -4.97 2.23
CA TRP A 32 -4.72 -6.11 3.12
C TRP A 32 -4.93 -5.64 4.55
N VAL A 33 -5.92 -6.19 5.24
CA VAL A 33 -6.12 -5.99 6.67
C VAL A 33 -6.07 -7.34 7.37
N PHE A 34 -5.21 -7.45 8.38
CA PHE A 34 -4.99 -8.66 9.16
C PHE A 34 -5.74 -8.51 10.47
N VAL A 35 -6.47 -9.53 10.88
CA VAL A 35 -7.33 -9.51 12.07
C VAL A 35 -7.04 -10.76 12.88
N SER A 36 -6.72 -10.60 14.17
CA SER A 36 -6.36 -11.73 15.06
C SER A 36 -7.50 -12.73 15.21
N ASP A 37 -8.74 -12.23 15.32
CA ASP A 37 -9.88 -13.02 15.79
C ASP A 37 -10.80 -13.51 14.66
N MET A 38 -10.31 -13.57 13.42
CA MET A 38 -11.07 -14.07 12.27
C MET A 38 -10.97 -15.60 12.13
N HIS A 39 -11.43 -16.32 13.14
CA HIS A 39 -11.33 -17.78 13.26
C HIS A 39 -12.58 -18.54 12.75
N CYS A 40 -13.59 -17.81 12.26
CA CYS A 40 -14.89 -18.38 11.91
C CYS A 40 -15.51 -17.72 10.67
N ALA A 41 -16.32 -18.46 9.91
CA ALA A 41 -17.01 -17.94 8.72
C ALA A 41 -17.97 -16.77 9.05
N HIS A 42 -18.61 -16.82 10.22
CA HIS A 42 -19.48 -15.73 10.68
C HIS A 42 -18.70 -14.45 11.02
N CYS A 43 -17.51 -14.60 11.59
CA CYS A 43 -16.58 -13.53 11.93
C CYS A 43 -16.13 -12.83 10.63
N ALA A 44 -15.70 -13.64 9.65
CA ALA A 44 -15.31 -13.16 8.33
C ALA A 44 -16.46 -12.46 7.60
N LYS A 45 -17.68 -12.99 7.69
CA LYS A 45 -18.87 -12.36 7.10
C LYS A 45 -19.16 -10.99 7.72
N LYS A 46 -19.12 -10.87 9.05
CA LYS A 46 -19.31 -9.57 9.73
C LYS A 46 -18.28 -8.54 9.28
N ILE A 47 -17.00 -8.94 9.25
CA ILE A 47 -15.90 -8.07 8.83
C ILE A 47 -16.07 -7.66 7.36
N SER A 48 -16.28 -8.61 6.44
CA SER A 48 -16.45 -8.32 5.01
C SER A 48 -17.63 -7.39 4.75
N THR A 49 -18.82 -7.68 5.30
CA THR A 49 -19.99 -6.82 5.14
C THR A 49 -19.73 -5.39 5.61
N LYS A 50 -18.99 -5.22 6.72
CA LYS A 50 -18.65 -3.88 7.20
C LYS A 50 -17.61 -3.20 6.31
N LEU A 51 -16.58 -3.92 5.86
CA LEU A 51 -15.55 -3.39 4.97
C LEU A 51 -16.11 -3.00 3.59
N GLU A 52 -17.15 -3.69 3.10
CA GLU A 52 -17.85 -3.33 1.86
C GLU A 52 -18.58 -1.99 1.96
N THR A 53 -18.95 -1.54 3.17
CA THR A 53 -19.55 -0.21 3.39
C THR A 53 -18.53 0.93 3.33
N VAL A 54 -17.23 0.63 3.32
CA VAL A 54 -16.19 1.66 3.23
C VAL A 54 -16.21 2.30 1.84
N SER A 55 -16.29 3.62 1.81
CA SER A 55 -16.32 4.39 0.56
C SER A 55 -15.13 4.06 -0.33
N GLY A 56 -15.42 3.73 -1.58
CA GLY A 56 -14.39 3.40 -2.57
C GLY A 56 -14.04 1.92 -2.68
N VAL A 57 -14.53 1.07 -1.79
CA VAL A 57 -14.37 -0.39 -1.91
C VAL A 57 -15.25 -0.91 -3.04
N ALA A 58 -14.67 -1.74 -3.92
CA ALA A 58 -15.37 -2.47 -4.97
C ALA A 58 -15.63 -3.93 -4.59
N LYS A 59 -14.68 -4.56 -3.89
CA LYS A 59 -14.77 -5.96 -3.47
C LYS A 59 -13.98 -6.20 -2.19
N VAL A 60 -14.49 -7.07 -1.33
CA VAL A 60 -13.77 -7.59 -0.16
C VAL A 60 -13.67 -9.11 -0.28
N GLN A 61 -12.50 -9.65 0.04
CA GLN A 61 -12.25 -11.10 0.08
C GLN A 61 -11.59 -11.43 1.41
N CYS A 62 -12.20 -12.30 2.21
CA CYS A 62 -11.66 -12.73 3.49
C CYS A 62 -11.06 -14.12 3.36
N ASP A 63 -9.87 -14.30 3.94
CA ASP A 63 -9.19 -15.58 4.11
C ASP A 63 -9.18 -15.89 5.62
N VAL A 64 -10.08 -16.78 6.02
CA VAL A 64 -10.26 -17.20 7.44
C VAL A 64 -9.10 -18.07 7.89
N GLU A 65 -8.54 -18.89 7.00
CA GLU A 65 -7.41 -19.77 7.32
C GLU A 65 -6.15 -18.96 7.62
N LYS A 66 -5.94 -17.86 6.87
CA LYS A 66 -4.76 -16.99 7.02
C LYS A 66 -5.00 -15.75 7.89
N GLY A 67 -6.24 -15.46 8.27
CA GLY A 67 -6.58 -14.35 9.16
C GLY A 67 -6.43 -12.96 8.54
N PHE A 68 -6.70 -12.79 7.23
CA PHE A 68 -6.69 -11.47 6.60
C PHE A 68 -7.84 -11.26 5.61
N ALA A 69 -8.19 -10.00 5.38
CA ALA A 69 -9.10 -9.58 4.33
C ALA A 69 -8.36 -8.71 3.30
N VAL A 70 -8.66 -8.93 2.02
CA VAL A 70 -8.16 -8.15 0.88
C VAL A 70 -9.28 -7.27 0.38
N LEU A 71 -9.04 -5.97 0.36
CA LEU A 71 -9.93 -4.97 -0.20
C LEU A 71 -9.42 -4.56 -1.58
N THR A 72 -10.32 -4.61 -2.55
CA THR A 72 -10.11 -4.08 -3.89
C THR A 72 -10.87 -2.76 -4.01
N PRO A 73 -10.21 -1.63 -4.28
CA PRO A 73 -10.90 -0.38 -4.55
C PRO A 73 -11.52 -0.35 -5.94
N LYS A 74 -12.43 0.61 -6.10
CA LYS A 74 -12.93 1.04 -7.42
C LYS A 74 -11.78 1.65 -8.23
N SER A 75 -11.84 1.51 -9.55
CA SER A 75 -10.83 2.04 -10.47
C SER A 75 -10.56 3.53 -10.20
N GLY A 76 -9.29 3.89 -9.99
CA GLY A 76 -8.88 5.28 -9.75
C GLY A 76 -9.16 5.81 -8.33
N VAL A 77 -9.65 4.98 -7.40
CA VAL A 77 -9.90 5.36 -6.01
C VAL A 77 -8.83 4.77 -5.10
N SER A 78 -8.29 5.59 -4.21
CA SER A 78 -7.44 5.12 -3.11
C SER A 78 -8.29 4.94 -1.85
N LEU A 79 -8.17 3.79 -1.19
CA LEU A 79 -8.84 3.54 0.09
C LEU A 79 -8.10 4.29 1.20
N SER A 80 -8.84 4.93 2.11
CA SER A 80 -8.24 5.47 3.33
C SER A 80 -7.87 4.32 4.27
N PRO A 81 -6.58 4.16 4.65
CA PRO A 81 -6.15 3.17 5.62
C PRO A 81 -6.90 3.30 6.95
N ARG A 82 -7.13 4.54 7.39
CA ARG A 82 -7.87 4.86 8.62
C ARG A 82 -9.33 4.40 8.53
N ALA A 83 -10.03 4.68 7.43
CA ALA A 83 -11.43 4.27 7.28
C ALA A 83 -11.57 2.73 7.31
N VAL A 84 -10.62 2.02 6.68
CA VAL A 84 -10.59 0.55 6.74
C VAL A 84 -10.33 0.06 8.16
N TRP A 85 -9.38 0.67 8.88
CA TRP A 85 -9.08 0.32 10.27
C TRP A 85 -10.30 0.55 11.19
N GLU A 86 -10.94 1.72 11.12
CA GLU A 86 -12.12 2.07 11.89
C GLU A 86 -13.32 1.17 11.56
N ALA A 87 -13.47 0.75 10.30
CA ALA A 87 -14.52 -0.18 9.92
C ALA A 87 -14.36 -1.55 10.60
N VAL A 88 -13.13 -2.05 10.79
CA VAL A 88 -12.89 -3.29 11.54
C VAL A 88 -13.15 -3.08 13.04
N GLU A 89 -12.70 -1.97 13.61
CA GLU A 89 -12.99 -1.64 15.03
C GLU A 89 -14.49 -1.50 15.29
N ALA A 90 -15.26 -0.98 14.33
CA ALA A 90 -16.71 -0.79 14.44
C ALA A 90 -17.52 -2.09 14.50
N VAL A 91 -16.92 -3.24 14.16
CA VAL A 91 -17.50 -4.56 14.38
C VAL A 91 -16.87 -5.31 15.56
N GLU A 92 -16.21 -4.58 16.46
CA GLU A 92 -15.55 -5.08 17.67
C GLU A 92 -14.38 -6.04 17.40
N PHE A 93 -13.80 -5.98 16.19
CA PHE A 93 -12.60 -6.73 15.84
C PHE A 93 -11.35 -5.85 15.92
N LYS A 94 -10.21 -6.46 16.23
CA LYS A 94 -8.93 -5.76 16.32
C LYS A 94 -8.06 -6.06 15.10
N PRO A 95 -7.84 -5.08 14.21
CA PRO A 95 -6.84 -5.23 13.17
C PRO A 95 -5.43 -5.20 13.78
N VAL A 96 -4.58 -6.14 13.38
CA VAL A 96 -3.19 -6.26 13.86
C VAL A 96 -2.19 -5.65 12.89
N LYS A 97 -2.56 -5.59 11.61
CA LYS A 97 -1.73 -5.06 10.54
C LYS A 97 -2.62 -4.63 9.38
N LEU A 98 -2.27 -3.51 8.75
CA LEU A 98 -2.88 -3.06 7.51
C LEU A 98 -1.76 -2.76 6.52
N GLN A 99 -1.87 -3.26 5.29
CA GLN A 99 -0.88 -3.05 4.23
C GLN A 99 -1.60 -2.58 2.99
N GLY A 100 -1.16 -1.50 2.37
CA GLY A 100 -1.76 -1.01 1.13
C GLY A 100 -0.83 -0.06 0.40
N PRO A 101 -1.31 0.58 -0.68
CA PRO A 101 -0.52 1.54 -1.45
C PRO A 101 -0.03 2.73 -0.61
N SER A 102 -0.75 3.07 0.47
CA SER A 102 -0.37 4.13 1.42
C SER A 102 0.71 3.71 2.43
N GLY A 103 1.10 2.43 2.47
CA GLY A 103 2.11 1.91 3.39
C GLY A 103 1.66 0.71 4.22
N THR A 104 2.51 0.29 5.16
CA THR A 104 2.21 -0.75 6.16
C THR A 104 2.02 -0.11 7.53
N PHE A 105 0.88 -0.36 8.15
CA PHE A 105 0.48 0.14 9.45
C PHE A 105 0.32 -1.03 10.43
N LYS A 106 0.95 -0.92 11.60
CA LYS A 106 0.81 -1.89 12.72
C LYS A 106 -0.01 -1.34 13.89
N ALA A 107 -0.46 -0.10 13.75
CA ALA A 107 -1.29 0.63 14.69
C ALA A 107 -2.30 1.45 13.89
N LYS A 108 -3.28 2.03 14.59
CA LYS A 108 -4.30 2.89 14.00
C LYS A 108 -3.64 4.01 13.17
N PRO A 109 -3.90 4.09 11.85
CA PRO A 109 -3.33 5.14 11.01
C PRO A 109 -3.93 6.51 11.36
N ASP A 110 -3.10 7.55 11.47
CA ASP A 110 -3.56 8.93 11.67
C ASP A 110 -4.28 9.52 10.45
N ARG A 111 -3.94 9.04 9.23
CA ARG A 111 -4.45 9.55 7.94
C ARG A 111 -4.80 8.43 6.96
#